data_AF-A0A5C5VC09-F1
#
_entry.id   AF-A0A5C5VC09-F1
#
_cell.length_a   1.000
_cell.length_b   1.000
_cell.length_c   1.000
_cell.angle_alpha   90.00
_cell.angle_beta   90.00
_cell.angle_gamma   90.00
#
_symmetry.space_group_name_H-M   'P 1'
#
loop_
_entity.id
_entity.type
_entity.pdbx_description
1 polymer ?
#
loop_
_entity_poly.entity_id
_entity_poly.type
_entity_poly.pdbx_seq_one_letter_code
_entity_poly.pdbx_strand_id
1 'polypeptide(L)'
;MSIQSLPPAATDAAAAPSPAVPAGAPAFVDRRSGTSGGAARERRQFANSHSELSADAAELARAIDGYKLQHRRRFINADELLVVVKSLGYAKQQ
;
A
#
# COMPACT_ATOMS: atom_id res chain seq x y z
N MET A 1 7.67 2.49 77.35
CA MET A 1 8.63 1.53 76.77
C MET A 1 7.91 0.20 76.55
N SER A 2 7.47 -0.07 75.32
CA SER A 2 6.88 -1.36 74.93
C SER A 2 7.28 -1.62 73.48
N ILE A 3 8.15 -2.61 73.29
CA ILE A 3 8.65 -3.10 72.01
C ILE A 3 7.70 -4.17 71.49
N GLN A 4 6.91 -3.87 70.46
CA GLN A 4 6.17 -4.88 69.72
C GLN A 4 7.06 -5.39 68.59
N SER A 5 7.65 -6.56 68.81
CA SER A 5 8.41 -7.32 67.82
C SER A 5 7.45 -7.87 66.74
N LEU A 6 7.69 -7.54 65.47
CA LEU A 6 7.00 -8.09 64.30
C LEU A 6 7.76 -9.33 63.78
N PRO A 7 7.08 -10.44 63.44
CA PRO A 7 7.75 -11.61 62.87
C PRO A 7 8.14 -11.40 61.39
N PRO A 8 9.22 -12.03 60.89
CA PRO A 8 9.63 -11.95 59.50
C PRO A 8 8.71 -12.78 58.60
N ALA A 9 8.19 -12.15 57.54
CA ALA A 9 7.46 -12.79 56.47
C ALA A 9 8.42 -13.70 55.68
N ALA A 10 8.23 -15.01 55.82
CA ALA A 10 8.87 -16.00 54.98
C ALA A 10 7.80 -16.86 54.30
N THR A 11 7.90 -16.90 52.97
CA THR A 11 7.49 -18.01 52.09
C THR A 11 5.99 -18.16 51.84
N ASP A 12 5.55 -17.79 50.63
CA ASP A 12 5.23 -18.80 49.61
C ASP A 12 5.10 -18.12 48.24
N ALA A 13 6.18 -18.14 47.45
CA ALA A 13 6.12 -17.83 46.03
C ALA A 13 5.65 -19.10 45.31
N ALA A 14 4.35 -19.42 45.47
CA ALA A 14 3.70 -20.46 44.71
C ALA A 14 3.69 -20.06 43.24
N ALA A 15 4.53 -20.77 42.48
CA ALA A 15 4.62 -20.68 41.04
C ALA A 15 3.23 -20.76 40.40
N ALA A 16 2.87 -19.71 39.66
CA ALA A 16 1.77 -19.77 38.72
C ALA A 16 2.02 -20.93 37.74
N PRO A 17 1.02 -21.79 37.45
CA PRO A 17 1.17 -22.76 36.39
C PRO A 17 1.29 -22.00 35.07
N SER A 18 2.42 -22.17 34.40
CA SER A 18 2.59 -21.79 33.00
C SER A 18 1.36 -22.27 32.21
N PRO A 19 0.74 -21.43 31.37
CA PRO A 19 -0.33 -21.92 30.51
C PRO A 19 0.28 -22.95 29.57
N ALA A 20 -0.14 -24.21 29.70
CA ALA A 20 0.21 -25.26 28.78
C ALA A 20 -0.20 -24.82 27.37
N VAL A 21 0.78 -24.47 26.55
CA VAL A 21 0.58 -24.17 25.14
C VAL A 21 0.02 -25.43 24.48
N PRO A 22 -1.15 -25.37 23.82
CA PRO A 22 -1.70 -26.54 23.14
C PRO A 22 -0.70 -26.98 22.06
N ALA A 23 -0.39 -28.27 22.02
CA ALA A 23 0.64 -28.90 21.20
C ALA A 23 0.33 -28.92 19.67
N GLY A 24 -0.30 -27.86 19.16
CA GLY A 24 -0.63 -27.66 17.76
C GLY A 24 -0.81 -26.19 17.36
N ALA A 25 -0.48 -25.23 18.23
CA ALA A 25 -0.50 -23.82 17.85
C ALA A 25 0.64 -23.54 16.85
N PRO A 26 0.37 -22.89 15.70
CA PRO A 26 1.45 -22.52 14.78
C PRO A 26 2.43 -21.60 15.50
N ALA A 27 3.73 -21.89 15.38
CA ALA A 27 4.78 -21.09 15.98
C ALA A 27 4.59 -19.61 15.60
N PHE A 28 4.77 -18.71 16.57
CA PHE A 28 4.67 -17.27 16.33
C PHE A 28 5.68 -16.85 15.25
N VAL A 29 5.17 -16.49 14.07
CA VAL A 29 6.00 -16.02 12.96
C VAL A 29 6.21 -14.52 13.11
N ASP A 30 7.42 -14.11 13.45
CA ASP A 30 7.80 -12.70 13.44
C ASP A 30 7.91 -12.18 12.00
N ARG A 31 6.86 -11.48 11.56
CA ARG A 31 6.78 -10.86 10.23
C ARG A 31 7.75 -9.69 10.03
N ARG A 32 8.45 -9.23 11.07
CA ARG A 32 9.45 -8.16 10.98
C ARG A 32 10.82 -8.68 10.54
N SER A 33 11.06 -9.98 10.69
CA SER A 33 12.16 -10.70 10.02
C SER A 33 11.79 -10.95 8.55
N GLY A 34 11.47 -9.86 7.86
CA GLY A 34 11.06 -9.88 6.46
C GLY A 34 12.22 -10.37 5.61
N THR A 35 12.05 -11.56 5.03
CA THR A 35 12.79 -12.03 3.86
C THR A 35 13.09 -10.84 2.93
N SER A 36 14.37 -10.68 2.61
CA SER A 36 14.90 -9.62 1.77
C SER A 36 14.04 -9.44 0.53
N GLY A 37 13.49 -8.23 0.39
CA GLY A 37 12.69 -7.70 -0.72
C GLY A 37 12.51 -8.63 -1.90
N GLY A 38 11.44 -9.43 -1.88
CA GLY A 38 10.88 -9.96 -3.10
C GLY A 38 10.64 -8.78 -4.03
N ALA A 39 11.30 -8.81 -5.20
CA ALA A 39 11.35 -7.71 -6.16
C ALA A 39 10.01 -6.99 -6.19
N ALA A 40 10.02 -5.68 -5.90
CA ALA A 40 8.84 -4.85 -5.85
C ALA A 40 8.09 -5.01 -7.17
N ARG A 41 7.12 -5.93 -7.19
CA ARG A 41 6.29 -6.21 -8.35
C ARG A 41 5.69 -4.87 -8.72
N GLU A 42 5.97 -4.44 -9.95
CA GLU A 42 5.65 -3.12 -10.42
C GLU A 42 4.16 -2.86 -10.20
N ARG A 43 3.85 -1.96 -9.26
CA ARG A 43 2.47 -1.60 -8.87
C ARG A 43 1.80 -0.69 -9.91
N ARG A 44 2.30 -0.69 -11.14
CA ARG A 44 1.76 0.07 -12.25
C ARG A 44 1.44 -0.91 -13.36
N GLN A 45 0.20 -1.41 -13.35
CA GLN A 45 -0.31 -2.23 -14.46
C GLN A 45 -0.45 -1.45 -15.78
N PHE A 46 -0.25 -0.12 -15.73
CA PHE A 46 -0.23 0.77 -16.89
C PHE A 46 1.17 1.40 -17.10
N ALA A 47 2.23 0.70 -16.69
CA ALA A 47 3.59 1.11 -17.04
C ALA A 47 3.84 0.86 -18.53
N ASN A 48 3.76 1.93 -19.32
CA ASN A 48 4.35 2.06 -20.65
C ASN A 48 3.88 1.12 -21.78
N SER A 49 2.62 0.68 -21.82
CA SER A 49 2.05 0.07 -23.03
C SER A 49 1.65 1.12 -24.08
N HIS A 50 2.59 1.98 -24.51
CA HIS A 50 2.40 2.78 -25.74
C HIS A 50 2.77 2.00 -27.00
N SER A 51 3.36 0.81 -26.86
CA SER A 51 3.85 -0.03 -27.96
C SER A 51 2.77 -0.82 -28.70
N GLU A 52 1.62 -1.06 -28.06
CA GLU A 52 0.45 -1.75 -28.66
C GLU A 52 -0.66 -0.76 -29.05
N LEU A 53 -0.40 0.53 -28.92
CA LEU A 53 -1.39 1.57 -29.13
C LEU A 53 -1.43 1.93 -30.63
N SER A 54 -2.63 2.01 -31.20
CA SER A 54 -2.82 2.58 -32.55
C SER A 54 -2.16 3.97 -32.63
N ALA A 55 -1.67 4.37 -33.80
CA ALA A 55 -1.04 5.68 -34.01
C ALA A 55 -1.91 6.83 -33.45
N ASP A 56 -3.21 6.77 -33.72
CA ASP A 56 -4.21 7.72 -33.24
C ASP A 56 -4.28 7.80 -31.71
N ALA A 57 -4.24 6.64 -31.06
CA ALA A 57 -4.32 6.57 -29.62
C ALA A 57 -2.98 7.00 -28.95
N ALA A 58 -1.84 6.81 -29.62
CA ALA A 58 -0.54 7.33 -29.18
C ALA A 58 -0.47 8.87 -29.28
N GLU A 59 -1.03 9.45 -30.34
CA GLU A 59 -1.17 10.89 -30.49
C GLU A 59 -2.07 11.48 -29.39
N LEU A 60 -3.24 10.88 -29.15
CA LEU A 60 -4.13 11.28 -28.08
C LEU A 60 -3.46 11.22 -26.71
N ALA A 61 -2.71 10.16 -26.41
CA ALA A 61 -2.00 10.02 -25.14
C ALA A 61 -0.98 11.15 -24.92
N ARG A 62 -0.18 11.47 -25.95
CA ARG A 62 0.79 12.59 -25.90
C ARG A 62 0.11 13.93 -25.67
N ALA A 63 -1.01 14.17 -26.33
CA ALA A 63 -1.79 15.40 -26.16
C ALA A 63 -2.35 15.53 -24.74
N ILE A 64 -2.87 14.43 -24.17
CA ILE A 64 -3.35 14.38 -22.79
C ILE A 64 -2.21 14.67 -21.81
N ASP A 65 -1.04 14.09 -22.00
CA ASP A 65 0.09 14.31 -21.09
C ASP A 65 0.63 15.75 -21.18
N GLY A 66 0.68 16.32 -22.38
CA GLY A 66 0.95 17.75 -22.56
C GLY A 66 -0.06 18.64 -21.84
N TYR A 67 -1.35 18.32 -21.95
CA TYR A 67 -2.42 19.04 -21.26
C TYR A 67 -2.27 18.99 -19.73
N LYS A 68 -1.98 17.80 -19.17
CA LYS A 68 -1.73 17.63 -17.72
C LYS A 68 -0.55 18.45 -17.22
N LEU A 69 0.54 18.51 -17.99
CA LEU A 69 1.74 19.29 -17.64
C LEU A 69 1.45 20.79 -17.63
N GLN A 70 0.71 21.28 -18.62
CA GLN A 70 0.33 22.69 -18.71
C GLN A 70 -0.59 23.12 -17.56
N HIS A 71 -1.57 22.28 -17.20
CA HIS A 71 -2.57 22.60 -16.18
C HIS A 71 -2.13 22.20 -14.76
N ARG A 72 -0.92 21.60 -14.61
CA ARG A 72 -0.33 21.14 -13.34
C ARG A 72 -1.28 20.30 -12.49
N ARG A 73 -2.14 19.51 -13.13
CA ARG A 73 -3.17 18.72 -12.45
C ARG A 73 -2.91 17.24 -12.63
N ARG A 74 -3.12 16.47 -11.56
CA ARG A 74 -2.90 15.01 -11.54
C ARG A 74 -3.99 14.22 -12.26
N PHE A 75 -5.20 14.79 -12.37
CA PHE A 75 -6.37 14.17 -12.99
C PHE A 75 -7.00 15.11 -14.02
N ILE A 76 -7.48 14.54 -15.12
CA ILE A 76 -8.23 15.24 -16.17
C ILE A 76 -9.72 14.95 -16.01
N ASN A 77 -10.57 15.97 -16.14
CA ASN A 77 -12.03 15.84 -16.16
C ASN A 77 -12.53 15.41 -17.55
N ALA A 78 -13.78 14.97 -17.64
CA ALA A 78 -14.40 14.58 -18.91
C ALA A 78 -14.44 15.73 -19.94
N ASP A 79 -14.75 16.96 -19.50
CA ASP A 79 -14.75 18.13 -20.38
C ASP A 79 -13.37 18.47 -20.91
N GLU A 80 -12.35 18.37 -20.05
CA GLU A 80 -10.95 18.62 -20.43
C GLU A 80 -10.48 17.58 -21.44
N LEU A 81 -10.84 16.31 -21.25
CA LEU A 81 -10.57 15.24 -22.21
C LEU A 81 -11.26 15.52 -23.56
N LEU A 82 -12.51 15.98 -23.52
CA LEU A 82 -13.26 16.35 -24.73
C LEU A 82 -12.60 17.51 -25.49
N VAL A 83 -12.05 18.50 -24.78
CA VAL A 83 -11.29 19.60 -25.39
C VAL A 83 -10.05 19.06 -26.11
N VAL A 84 -9.29 18.17 -25.49
CA VAL A 84 -8.10 17.56 -26.10
C VAL A 84 -8.48 16.76 -27.36
N VAL A 85 -9.51 15.91 -27.27
CA VAL A 85 -10.01 15.11 -28.41
C VAL A 85 -10.44 16.01 -29.57
N LYS A 86 -11.17 17.09 -29.30
CA LYS A 86 -11.58 18.07 -30.31
C LYS A 86 -10.39 18.84 -30.91
N SER A 87 -9.38 19.16 -30.11
CA SER A 87 -8.17 19.87 -30.58
C SER A 87 -7.36 19.05 -31.58
N LEU A 88 -7.41 17.72 -31.48
CA LEU A 88 -6.81 16.79 -32.44
C LEU A 88 -7.69 16.54 -33.67
N GLY A 89 -8.90 17.12 -33.71
CA GLY A 89 -9.84 16.96 -34.83
C GLY A 89 -10.63 15.65 -34.82
N TYR A 90 -10.56 14.85 -33.73
CA TYR A 90 -11.39 13.66 -33.61
C TYR A 90 -12.86 14.05 -33.43
N ALA A 91 -13.71 13.44 -34.25
CA ALA A 91 -15.16 13.63 -34.22
C ALA A 91 -15.85 12.29 -34.00
N LYS A 92 -16.97 12.31 -33.27
CA LYS A 92 -17.84 11.14 -33.16
C LYS A 92 -18.48 10.89 -34.52
N GLN A 93 -18.15 9.76 -35.14
CA GLN A 93 -18.88 9.21 -36.28
C GLN A 93 -20.27 8.81 -35.77
N GLN A 94 -21.33 9.39 -36.32
CA GLN A 94 -22.72 9.14 -35.90
C GLN A 94 -23.21 7.76 -36.33
#